data_AF-A0A1D2M3C9-F1
#
_entry.id   AF-A0A1D2M3C9-F1
#
_cell.length_a   1.000
_cell.length_b   1.000
_cell.length_c   1.000
_cell.angle_alpha   90.00
_cell.angle_beta   90.00
_cell.angle_gamma   90.00
#
_symmetry.space_group_name_H-M   'P 1'
#
loop_
_entity.id
_entity.type
_entity.pdbx_description
1 polymer ?
#
loop_
_entity_poly.entity_id
_entity_poly.type
_entity_poly.pdbx_seq_one_letter_code
_entity_poly.pdbx_strand_id
1 'polypeptide(L)'
;MNSCAVKSALLYKSRYIFEGTLQYICKLYPLIAAFPIQFSILAMAIVCSICQDSLAERPQILSAREELTSVSLRCGHLFHGACISQWFTRQLAAACPYCCKISSHNGVLRVYPTWSQDDNGIVQQARELQNVTAENQKLLVDMSQLRQQLEKDRVTIETLKTQQSKAASRMERRESREMEMTTAITCSLSSALEKSERERKEALQKLAKLEVKELESRKTAQRLQKENEKLKREADRMRENMTTHFVTS
;
A
#
# COMPACT_ATOMS: atom_id res chain seq x y z
N MET A 1 -61.00 -27.51 58.42
CA MET A 1 -60.66 -28.13 57.11
C MET A 1 -61.11 -27.18 56.00
N ASN A 2 -60.21 -26.92 55.04
CA ASN A 2 -60.41 -26.30 53.72
C ASN A 2 -60.76 -24.79 53.63
N SER A 3 -59.74 -23.93 53.69
CA SER A 3 -59.72 -22.64 52.98
C SER A 3 -58.29 -22.07 52.89
N CYS A 4 -57.40 -22.74 52.16
CA CYS A 4 -56.01 -22.24 51.98
C CYS A 4 -55.36 -22.70 50.66
N ALA A 5 -56.12 -22.93 49.58
CA ALA A 5 -55.57 -23.53 48.36
C ALA A 5 -56.02 -22.90 47.02
N VAL A 6 -56.47 -21.63 47.00
CA VAL A 6 -56.93 -21.01 45.74
C VAL A 6 -56.23 -19.68 45.38
N LYS A 7 -55.42 -19.09 46.25
CA LYS A 7 -54.72 -17.82 45.93
C LYS A 7 -53.28 -17.99 45.38
N SER A 8 -52.78 -19.21 45.26
CA SER A 8 -51.42 -19.49 44.75
C SER A 8 -51.36 -19.88 43.26
N ALA A 9 -52.49 -19.87 42.54
CA ALA A 9 -52.55 -20.27 41.13
C ALA A 9 -52.60 -19.11 40.12
N LEU A 10 -52.76 -17.86 40.57
CA LEU A 10 -52.78 -16.68 39.69
C LEU A 10 -51.44 -15.93 39.59
N LEU A 11 -50.42 -16.31 40.37
CA LEU A 11 -49.07 -15.71 40.31
C LEU A 11 -48.05 -16.57 39.55
N TYR A 12 -48.46 -17.67 38.91
CA TYR A 12 -47.56 -18.53 38.14
C TYR A 12 -47.73 -18.42 36.61
N LYS A 13 -48.75 -17.70 36.10
CA LYS A 13 -49.01 -17.56 34.65
C LYS A 13 -48.61 -16.20 34.03
N SER A 14 -48.20 -15.22 34.82
CA SER A 14 -47.70 -13.92 34.31
C SER A 14 -46.17 -13.81 34.33
N ARG A 15 -45.45 -14.93 34.55
CA ARG A 15 -43.98 -14.98 34.52
C ARG A 15 -43.42 -15.63 33.26
N TYR A 16 -44.27 -16.10 32.34
CA TYR A 16 -43.89 -16.76 31.08
C TYR A 16 -44.31 -16.00 29.82
N ILE A 17 -44.59 -14.70 29.93
CA ILE A 17 -44.72 -13.78 28.78
C ILE A 17 -43.89 -12.52 29.07
N PHE A 18 -42.63 -12.69 29.49
CA PHE A 18 -41.67 -11.59 29.52
C PHE A 18 -40.21 -12.06 29.42
N GLU A 19 -39.98 -13.29 28.92
CA GLU A 19 -38.62 -13.79 28.62
C GLU A 19 -38.43 -14.11 27.13
N GLY A 20 -39.48 -14.04 26.31
CA GLY A 20 -39.41 -14.33 24.87
C GLY A 20 -39.21 -13.11 23.95
N THR A 21 -39.34 -11.88 24.47
CA THR A 21 -39.29 -10.64 23.66
C THR A 21 -38.03 -9.79 23.89
N LEU A 22 -37.10 -10.26 24.74
CA LEU A 22 -35.80 -9.60 24.96
C LEU A 22 -34.64 -10.25 24.17
N GLN A 23 -34.92 -11.27 23.36
CA GLN A 23 -33.91 -11.93 22.53
C GLN A 23 -33.94 -11.51 21.05
N TYR A 24 -34.92 -10.69 20.64
CA TYR A 24 -35.03 -10.15 19.27
C TYR A 24 -34.67 -8.66 19.13
N ILE A 25 -34.45 -7.94 20.23
CA ILE A 25 -34.02 -6.52 20.18
C ILE A 25 -32.48 -6.39 20.06
N CYS A 26 -31.72 -7.43 20.38
CA CYS A 26 -30.24 -7.42 20.29
C CYS A 26 -29.66 -7.75 18.90
N LYS A 27 -30.46 -7.82 17.82
CA LYS A 27 -29.95 -8.11 16.45
C LYS A 27 -30.25 -7.03 15.40
N LEU A 28 -30.79 -5.87 15.78
CA LEU A 28 -31.11 -4.77 14.85
C LEU A 28 -30.48 -3.41 15.21
N TYR A 29 -29.41 -3.38 16.01
CA TYR A 29 -28.70 -2.13 16.30
C TYR A 29 -27.18 -2.22 16.05
N PRO A 30 -26.75 -2.26 14.77
CA PRO A 30 -25.52 -1.63 14.34
C PRO A 30 -25.79 -0.48 13.35
N LEU A 31 -26.91 0.25 13.51
CA LEU A 31 -27.31 1.34 12.59
C LEU A 31 -27.70 2.66 13.26
N ILE A 32 -27.46 2.83 14.58
CA ILE A 32 -27.49 4.15 15.24
C ILE A 32 -26.12 4.43 15.87
N ALA A 33 -25.08 4.44 15.04
CA ALA A 33 -23.73 4.87 15.41
C ALA A 33 -23.33 6.17 14.69
N ALA A 34 -24.31 7.03 14.39
CA ALA A 34 -24.08 8.28 13.64
C ALA A 34 -24.99 9.44 14.09
N PHE A 35 -25.46 9.43 15.34
CA PHE A 35 -25.95 10.64 15.97
C PHE A 35 -25.06 10.95 17.16
N PRO A 36 -24.28 12.05 17.14
CA PRO A 36 -23.69 12.55 18.35
C PRO A 36 -24.88 13.02 19.19
N ILE A 37 -25.32 12.18 20.12
CA ILE A 37 -26.14 12.66 21.22
C ILE A 37 -25.18 13.59 21.97
N GLN A 38 -25.22 14.88 21.63
CA GLN A 38 -24.78 15.94 22.50
C GLN A 38 -25.67 15.86 23.74
N PHE A 39 -25.34 14.94 24.65
CA PHE A 39 -25.60 15.15 26.06
C PHE A 39 -24.71 16.33 26.43
N SER A 40 -25.22 17.53 26.18
CA SER A 40 -24.79 18.70 26.92
C SER A 40 -24.90 18.28 28.38
N ILE A 41 -23.76 18.08 29.03
CA ILE A 41 -23.66 17.98 30.48
C ILE A 41 -24.01 19.38 30.99
N LEU A 42 -25.29 19.75 30.86
CA LEU A 42 -25.90 20.80 31.65
C LEU A 42 -25.71 20.34 33.08
N ALA A 43 -24.99 21.14 33.85
CA ALA A 43 -24.64 20.93 35.24
C ALA A 43 -25.67 20.02 35.93
N MET A 44 -25.25 18.83 36.35
CA MET A 44 -26.14 17.89 37.04
C MET A 44 -26.52 18.50 38.38
N ALA A 45 -27.59 19.29 38.37
CA ALA A 45 -28.17 19.84 39.58
C ALA A 45 -28.68 18.67 40.41
N ILE A 46 -28.15 18.52 41.62
CA ILE A 46 -28.66 17.54 42.57
C ILE A 46 -29.95 18.14 43.13
N VAL A 47 -31.10 17.52 42.83
CA VAL A 47 -32.43 18.03 43.20
C VAL A 47 -33.05 17.25 44.35
N CYS A 48 -33.84 17.92 45.19
CA CYS A 48 -34.65 17.25 46.20
C CYS A 48 -35.86 16.59 45.56
N SER A 49 -36.06 15.29 45.75
CA SER A 49 -37.21 14.62 45.13
C SER A 49 -38.57 14.91 45.79
N ILE A 50 -38.62 15.71 46.85
CA ILE A 50 -39.88 16.12 47.52
C ILE A 50 -40.37 17.45 46.93
N CYS A 51 -39.53 18.49 46.91
CA CYS A 51 -39.90 19.81 46.40
C CYS A 51 -39.46 20.07 44.95
N GLN A 52 -38.63 19.20 44.38
CA GLN A 52 -38.04 19.32 43.04
C GLN A 52 -37.06 20.49 42.85
N ASP A 53 -36.78 21.26 43.90
CA ASP A 53 -35.77 22.32 43.89
C ASP A 53 -34.35 21.76 44.00
N SER A 54 -33.37 22.57 43.58
CA SER A 54 -31.95 22.27 43.77
C SER A 54 -31.60 22.13 45.26
N LEU A 55 -30.79 21.14 45.62
CA LEU A 55 -30.28 20.99 46.99
C LEU A 55 -29.38 22.15 47.42
N ALA A 56 -28.87 22.93 46.47
CA ALA A 56 -28.15 24.17 46.73
C ALA A 56 -29.07 25.39 46.91
N GLU A 57 -30.34 25.30 46.51
CA GLU A 57 -31.32 26.38 46.65
C GLU A 57 -32.15 26.21 47.92
N ARG A 58 -32.60 27.34 48.49
CA ARG A 58 -33.45 27.32 49.69
C ARG A 58 -34.89 26.93 49.30
N PRO A 59 -35.41 25.80 49.79
CA PRO A 59 -36.79 25.42 49.51
C PRO A 59 -37.75 26.44 50.13
N GLN A 60 -38.87 26.69 49.45
CA GLN A 60 -39.90 27.66 49.88
C GLN A 60 -40.51 27.34 51.25
N ILE A 61 -40.36 26.10 51.72
CA ILE A 61 -40.89 25.58 52.99
C ILE A 61 -40.03 26.03 54.19
N LEU A 62 -38.78 26.48 53.98
CA LEU A 62 -37.90 26.95 55.05
C LEU A 62 -38.14 28.42 55.38
N SER A 63 -38.23 28.73 56.67
CA SER A 63 -38.24 30.11 57.15
C SER A 63 -36.87 30.78 56.97
N ALA A 64 -36.83 32.12 56.92
CA ALA A 64 -35.59 32.87 56.69
C ALA A 64 -34.46 32.61 57.71
N ARG A 65 -34.78 32.02 58.87
CA ARG A 65 -33.86 31.76 59.99
C ARG A 65 -33.32 30.32 60.05
N GLU A 66 -33.85 29.39 59.25
CA GLU A 66 -33.43 27.98 59.29
C GLU A 66 -32.27 27.68 58.34
N GLU A 67 -31.34 26.84 58.78
CA GLU A 67 -30.16 26.42 58.01
C GLU A 67 -30.56 25.53 56.82
N LEU A 68 -30.00 25.80 55.63
CA LEU A 68 -30.17 24.95 54.46
C LEU A 68 -29.28 23.72 54.58
N THR A 69 -29.87 22.56 54.83
CA THR A 69 -29.11 21.31 55.03
C THR A 69 -29.51 20.28 54.00
N SER A 70 -28.57 19.74 53.23
CA SER A 70 -28.80 18.58 52.38
C SER A 70 -28.57 17.31 53.16
N VAL A 71 -29.41 16.30 52.96
CA VAL A 71 -29.34 15.03 53.69
C VAL A 71 -29.53 13.84 52.76
N SER A 72 -28.87 12.73 53.08
CA SER A 72 -29.04 11.43 52.43
C SER A 72 -29.70 10.44 53.38
N LEU A 73 -30.64 9.66 52.87
CA LEU A 73 -31.13 8.47 53.58
C LEU A 73 -30.18 7.29 53.34
N ARG A 74 -30.26 6.25 54.19
CA ARG A 74 -29.48 5.00 53.99
C ARG A 74 -29.70 4.33 52.63
N CYS A 75 -30.80 4.64 51.93
CA CYS A 75 -31.04 4.17 50.57
C CYS A 75 -30.30 4.96 49.48
N GLY A 76 -29.58 6.03 49.83
CA GLY A 76 -28.77 6.85 48.92
C GLY A 76 -29.47 8.08 48.35
N HIS A 77 -30.79 8.21 48.50
CA HIS A 77 -31.54 9.36 47.97
C HIS A 77 -31.34 10.62 48.82
N LEU A 78 -31.26 11.76 48.14
CA LEU A 78 -30.91 13.06 48.71
C LEU A 78 -32.13 14.00 48.79
N PHE A 79 -32.21 14.77 49.87
CA PHE A 79 -33.32 15.69 50.16
C PHE A 79 -32.84 16.93 50.91
N HIS A 80 -33.63 18.00 50.94
CA HIS A 80 -33.47 19.02 51.98
C HIS A 80 -33.91 18.46 53.34
N GLY A 81 -33.19 18.81 54.40
CA GLY A 81 -33.45 18.36 55.76
C GLY A 81 -34.88 18.64 56.21
N ALA A 82 -35.38 19.87 55.98
CA ALA A 82 -36.75 20.23 56.33
C ALA A 82 -37.81 19.44 55.54
N CYS A 83 -37.58 19.20 54.24
CA CYS A 83 -38.51 18.45 53.42
C CYS A 83 -38.67 17.01 53.93
N ILE A 84 -37.55 16.33 54.24
CA ILE A 84 -37.61 14.95 54.72
C ILE A 84 -38.08 14.85 56.18
N SER A 85 -37.75 15.82 57.04
CA SER A 85 -38.25 15.87 58.42
C SER A 85 -39.77 16.07 58.46
N GLN A 86 -40.31 16.97 57.62
CA GLN A 86 -41.75 17.16 57.49
C GLN A 86 -42.44 15.90 56.94
N TRP A 87 -41.82 15.23 55.97
CA TRP A 87 -42.32 13.96 55.43
C TRP A 87 -42.47 12.89 56.52
N PHE A 88 -41.43 12.67 57.33
CA PHE A 88 -41.48 11.70 58.43
C PHE A 88 -42.43 12.10 59.57
N THR A 89 -42.68 13.39 59.76
CA THR A 89 -43.65 13.86 60.77
C THR A 89 -45.09 13.64 60.32
N ARG A 90 -45.37 13.78 59.02
CA ARG A 90 -46.72 13.62 58.46
C ARG A 90 -47.10 12.18 58.17
N GLN A 91 -46.13 11.34 57.81
CA GLN A 91 -46.39 9.95 57.44
C GLN A 91 -46.21 9.00 58.61
N LEU A 92 -47.20 8.13 58.83
CA LEU A 92 -47.17 7.09 59.87
C LEU A 92 -46.09 6.02 59.63
N ALA A 93 -45.62 5.88 58.39
CA ALA A 93 -44.57 4.93 58.00
C ALA A 93 -43.28 5.68 57.62
N ALA A 94 -42.22 5.40 58.36
CA ALA A 94 -40.89 5.96 58.11
C ALA A 94 -40.28 5.26 56.87
N ALA A 95 -40.58 5.80 55.68
CA ALA A 95 -40.14 5.27 54.39
C ALA A 95 -39.63 6.40 53.47
N CYS A 96 -38.65 6.07 52.62
CA CYS A 96 -38.10 6.99 51.64
C CYS A 96 -39.18 7.43 50.63
N PRO A 97 -39.38 8.74 50.38
CA PRO A 97 -40.35 9.24 49.39
C PRO A 97 -40.11 8.76 47.97
N TYR A 98 -38.85 8.46 47.60
CA TYR A 98 -38.47 8.11 46.23
C TYR A 98 -38.56 6.59 45.96
N CYS A 99 -38.01 5.77 46.87
CA CYS A 99 -37.88 4.32 46.64
C CYS A 99 -38.66 3.45 47.64
N CYS A 100 -39.44 4.06 48.54
CA CYS A 100 -40.27 3.39 49.55
C CYS A 100 -39.54 2.45 50.53
N LYS A 101 -38.19 2.43 50.53
CA LYS A 101 -37.41 1.65 51.50
C LYS A 101 -37.58 2.22 52.90
N ILE A 102 -37.79 1.33 53.88
CA ILE A 102 -37.92 1.70 55.30
C ILE A 102 -36.69 2.51 55.71
N SER A 103 -36.93 3.71 56.23
CA SER A 103 -35.92 4.69 56.61
C SER A 103 -36.38 5.39 57.87
N SER A 104 -35.55 5.48 58.90
CA SER A 104 -35.90 6.15 60.15
C SER A 104 -35.30 7.56 60.23
N HIS A 105 -35.85 8.39 61.12
CA HIS A 105 -35.29 9.72 61.43
C HIS A 105 -33.83 9.64 61.90
N ASN A 106 -33.45 8.55 62.57
CA ASN A 106 -32.08 8.30 63.04
C ASN A 106 -31.14 7.81 61.92
N GLY A 107 -31.66 7.53 60.74
CA GLY A 107 -30.90 7.07 59.57
C GLY A 107 -30.56 8.17 58.57
N VAL A 108 -30.79 9.43 58.93
CA VAL A 108 -30.55 10.59 58.07
C VAL A 108 -29.10 11.06 58.24
N LEU A 109 -28.34 11.06 57.15
CA LEU A 109 -26.95 11.53 57.11
C LEU A 109 -26.91 12.92 56.48
N ARG A 110 -26.36 13.92 57.18
CA ARG A 110 -26.14 15.24 56.58
C ARG A 110 -25.01 15.15 55.56
N VAL A 111 -25.25 15.68 54.36
CA VAL A 111 -24.27 15.71 53.26
C VAL A 111 -23.97 17.18 52.96
N TYR A 112 -22.68 17.48 52.77
CA TYR A 112 -22.22 18.78 52.33
C TYR A 112 -21.62 18.59 50.93
N PRO A 113 -22.40 18.84 49.85
CA PRO A 113 -21.85 18.80 48.51
C PRO A 113 -20.71 19.82 48.42
N THR A 114 -19.48 19.33 48.28
CA THR A 114 -18.33 20.16 47.95
C THR A 114 -18.33 20.32 46.44
N TRP A 115 -18.86 21.45 45.96
CA TRP A 115 -18.65 21.86 44.57
C TRP A 115 -17.16 22.16 44.43
N SER A 116 -16.42 21.31 43.71
CA SER A 116 -15.06 21.65 43.34
C SER A 116 -15.12 22.93 42.49
N GLN A 117 -14.43 23.98 42.89
CA GLN A 117 -14.33 25.23 42.11
C GLN A 117 -13.64 25.02 40.74
N ASP A 118 -13.16 23.80 40.46
CA ASP A 118 -12.41 23.42 39.28
C ASP A 118 -13.26 22.66 38.24
N ASP A 119 -14.55 23.02 38.11
CA ASP A 119 -15.40 22.54 37.02
C ASP A 119 -14.80 22.89 35.64
N ASN A 120 -14.01 23.97 35.57
CA ASN A 120 -13.23 24.33 34.39
C ASN A 120 -12.14 23.29 34.06
N GLY A 121 -11.45 22.74 35.06
CA GLY A 121 -10.42 21.71 34.86
C GLY A 121 -10.99 20.40 34.29
N ILE A 122 -12.14 19.94 34.79
CA ILE A 122 -12.79 18.71 34.30
C ILE A 122 -13.28 18.89 32.85
N VAL A 123 -13.88 20.04 32.54
CA VAL A 123 -14.33 20.35 31.17
C VAL A 123 -13.16 20.47 30.20
N GLN A 124 -12.05 21.09 30.63
CA GLN A 124 -10.83 21.20 29.83
C GLN A 124 -10.21 19.83 29.56
N GLN A 125 -10.09 18.98 30.58
CA GLN A 125 -9.60 17.61 30.45
C GLN A 125 -10.48 16.76 29.51
N ALA A 126 -11.80 16.92 29.57
CA ALA A 126 -12.73 16.24 28.67
C ALA A 126 -12.51 16.66 27.20
N ARG A 127 -12.27 17.97 26.95
CA ARG A 127 -11.95 18.47 25.61
C ARG A 127 -10.62 17.94 25.09
N GLU A 128 -9.60 17.92 25.93
CA GLU A 128 -8.29 17.37 25.58
C GLU A 128 -8.39 15.88 25.23
N LEU A 129 -9.13 15.10 26.03
CA LEU A 129 -9.37 13.70 25.73
C LEU A 129 -10.13 13.49 24.42
N GLN A 130 -11.11 14.35 24.12
CA GLN A 130 -11.84 14.31 22.85
C GLN A 130 -10.91 14.61 21.66
N ASN A 131 -10.02 15.61 21.79
CA ASN A 131 -9.05 15.95 20.76
C ASN A 131 -8.07 14.80 20.50
N VAL A 132 -7.50 14.21 21.56
CA VAL A 132 -6.60 13.05 21.46
C VAL A 132 -7.33 11.85 20.83
N THR A 133 -8.60 11.65 21.18
CA THR A 133 -9.41 10.57 20.59
C THR A 133 -9.61 10.78 19.09
N ALA A 134 -9.92 12.01 18.66
CA ALA A 134 -10.07 12.36 17.25
C ALA A 134 -8.74 12.21 16.48
N GLU A 135 -7.63 12.61 17.07
CA GLU A 135 -6.29 12.45 16.48
C GLU A 135 -5.92 10.97 16.33
N ASN A 136 -6.15 10.15 17.36
CA ASN A 136 -5.93 8.71 17.29
C ASN A 136 -6.77 8.05 16.20
N GLN A 137 -8.03 8.45 16.02
CA GLN A 137 -8.86 7.95 14.93
C GLN A 137 -8.29 8.33 13.55
N LYS A 138 -7.83 9.58 13.40
CA LYS A 138 -7.18 10.03 12.17
C LYS A 138 -5.91 9.21 11.88
N LEU A 139 -5.05 9.02 12.88
CA LEU A 139 -3.82 8.23 12.75
C LEU A 139 -4.12 6.78 12.36
N LEU A 140 -5.18 6.17 12.88
CA LEU A 140 -5.59 4.81 12.48
C LEU A 140 -5.97 4.75 10.99
N VAL A 141 -6.71 5.75 10.50
CA VAL A 141 -7.05 5.87 9.07
C VAL A 141 -5.78 6.06 8.23
N ASP A 142 -4.90 6.97 8.60
CA ASP A 142 -3.64 7.23 7.88
C ASP A 142 -2.76 5.97 7.85
N MET A 143 -2.63 5.25 8.97
CA MET A 143 -1.89 3.98 9.02
C MET A 143 -2.47 2.92 8.08
N SER A 144 -3.81 2.82 7.99
CA SER A 144 -4.48 1.89 7.07
C SER A 144 -4.22 2.24 5.60
N GLN A 145 -4.25 3.53 5.26
CA GLN A 145 -3.98 4.01 3.91
C GLN A 145 -2.53 3.77 3.51
N LEU A 146 -1.59 4.04 4.42
CA LEU A 146 -0.16 3.77 4.20
C LEU A 146 0.11 2.28 3.98
N ARG A 147 -0.54 1.39 4.76
CA ARG A 147 -0.44 -0.06 4.54
C ARG A 147 -0.98 -0.47 3.17
N GLN A 148 -2.11 0.08 2.75
CA GLN A 148 -2.67 -0.18 1.43
C GLN A 148 -1.74 0.31 0.32
N GLN A 149 -1.09 1.47 0.51
CA GLN A 149 -0.15 2.01 -0.46
C GLN A 149 1.11 1.14 -0.57
N LEU A 150 1.68 0.71 0.56
CA LEU A 150 2.82 -0.20 0.59
C LEU A 150 2.51 -1.53 -0.12
N GLU A 151 1.30 -2.06 0.03
CA GLU A 151 0.90 -3.28 -0.66
C GLU A 151 0.76 -3.07 -2.18
N LYS A 152 0.20 -1.94 -2.62
CA LYS A 152 0.18 -1.58 -4.05
C LYS A 152 1.59 -1.48 -4.61
N ASP A 153 2.48 -0.79 -3.90
CA ASP A 153 3.88 -0.61 -4.32
C ASP A 153 4.64 -1.93 -4.35
N ARG A 154 4.35 -2.85 -3.42
CA ARG A 154 4.90 -4.21 -3.43
C ARG A 154 4.54 -4.97 -4.71
N VAL A 155 3.25 -4.94 -5.08
CA VAL A 155 2.75 -5.61 -6.29
C VAL A 155 3.29 -4.98 -7.58
N THR A 156 3.42 -3.64 -7.64
CA THR A 156 4.00 -2.97 -8.81
C THR A 156 5.47 -3.33 -8.96
N ILE A 157 6.25 -3.36 -7.87
CA ILE A 157 7.65 -3.79 -7.88
C ILE A 157 7.79 -5.23 -8.39
N GLU A 158 6.94 -6.15 -7.92
CA GLU A 158 6.98 -7.56 -8.35
C GLU A 158 6.64 -7.73 -9.84
N THR A 159 5.67 -6.94 -10.32
CA THR A 159 5.32 -6.90 -11.74
C THR A 159 6.48 -6.37 -12.60
N LEU A 160 7.10 -5.25 -12.18
CA LEU A 160 8.25 -4.66 -12.87
C LEU A 160 9.46 -5.61 -12.89
N LYS A 161 9.75 -6.32 -11.79
CA LYS A 161 10.79 -7.36 -11.74
C LYS A 161 10.55 -8.47 -12.75
N THR A 162 9.30 -8.95 -12.84
CA THR A 162 8.93 -9.99 -13.81
C THR A 162 9.07 -9.49 -15.26
N GLN A 163 8.68 -8.24 -15.52
CA GLN A 163 8.85 -7.62 -16.85
C GLN A 163 10.34 -7.43 -17.20
N GLN A 164 11.16 -6.98 -16.24
CA GLN A 164 12.60 -6.81 -16.41
C GLN A 164 13.29 -8.14 -16.71
N SER A 165 12.95 -9.20 -15.98
CA SER A 165 13.47 -10.55 -16.24
C SER A 165 13.11 -11.02 -17.66
N LYS A 166 11.85 -10.82 -18.09
CA LYS A 166 11.41 -11.16 -19.46
C LYS A 166 12.14 -10.33 -20.52
N ALA A 167 12.37 -9.05 -20.27
CA ALA A 167 13.09 -8.16 -21.18
C ALA A 167 14.57 -8.57 -21.28
N ALA A 168 15.22 -8.90 -20.16
CA ALA A 168 16.59 -9.40 -20.12
C ALA A 168 16.75 -10.69 -20.94
N SER A 169 15.87 -11.68 -20.75
CA SER A 169 15.92 -12.91 -21.56
C SER A 169 15.66 -12.67 -23.05
N ARG A 170 14.88 -11.64 -23.41
CA ARG A 170 14.68 -11.26 -24.83
C ARG A 170 15.93 -10.61 -25.42
N MET A 171 16.61 -9.78 -24.65
CA MET A 171 17.87 -9.15 -25.06
C MET A 171 18.96 -10.19 -25.25
N GLU A 172 19.15 -11.10 -24.30
CA GLU A 172 20.13 -12.19 -24.39
C GLU A 172 19.91 -13.07 -25.64
N ARG A 173 18.64 -13.40 -25.95
CA ARG A 173 18.30 -14.13 -27.19
C ARG A 173 18.62 -13.33 -28.45
N ARG A 174 18.48 -12.01 -28.42
CA ARG A 174 18.80 -11.14 -29.56
C ARG A 174 20.32 -11.07 -29.75
N GLU A 175 21.06 -10.89 -28.67
CA GLU A 175 22.53 -10.87 -28.67
C GLU A 175 23.11 -12.20 -29.14
N SER A 176 22.55 -13.34 -28.72
CA SER A 176 22.95 -14.66 -29.22
C SER A 176 22.76 -14.80 -30.73
N ARG A 177 21.60 -14.36 -31.25
CA ARG A 177 21.31 -14.39 -32.70
C ARG A 177 22.22 -13.46 -33.49
N GLU A 178 22.49 -12.28 -32.93
CA GLU A 178 23.40 -11.32 -33.54
C GLU A 178 24.82 -11.88 -33.60
N MET A 179 25.31 -12.48 -32.51
CA MET A 179 26.61 -13.15 -32.43
C MET A 179 26.73 -14.30 -33.43
N GLU A 180 25.70 -15.15 -33.55
CA GLU A 180 25.64 -16.23 -34.54
C GLU A 180 25.71 -15.67 -35.97
N MET A 181 24.95 -14.61 -36.25
CA MET A 181 24.94 -13.96 -37.56
C MET A 181 26.29 -13.30 -37.88
N THR A 182 26.90 -12.57 -36.95
CA THR A 182 28.22 -11.93 -37.15
C THR A 182 29.30 -12.97 -37.34
N THR A 183 29.24 -14.09 -36.61
CA THR A 183 30.16 -15.22 -36.77
C THR A 183 30.00 -15.84 -38.16
N ALA A 184 28.77 -16.09 -38.62
CA ALA A 184 28.50 -16.63 -39.95
C ALA A 184 29.01 -15.71 -41.08
N ILE A 185 28.78 -14.39 -40.96
CA ILE A 185 29.28 -13.38 -41.91
C ILE A 185 30.81 -13.39 -41.93
N THR A 186 31.44 -13.39 -40.76
CA THR A 186 32.91 -13.37 -40.63
C THR A 186 33.54 -14.63 -41.24
N CYS A 187 32.98 -15.82 -40.96
CA CYS A 187 33.43 -17.08 -41.54
C CYS A 187 33.27 -17.11 -43.08
N SER A 188 32.14 -16.61 -43.60
CA SER A 188 31.90 -16.51 -45.05
C SER A 188 32.90 -15.56 -45.72
N LEU A 189 33.12 -14.37 -45.14
CA LEU A 189 34.07 -13.38 -45.66
C LEU A 189 35.52 -13.89 -45.61
N SER A 190 35.93 -14.53 -44.52
CA SER A 190 37.27 -15.12 -44.40
C SER A 190 37.51 -16.22 -45.45
N SER A 191 36.53 -17.11 -45.65
CA SER A 191 36.61 -18.18 -46.65
C SER A 191 36.67 -17.62 -48.08
N ALA A 192 35.91 -16.55 -48.37
CA ALA A 192 35.95 -15.87 -49.66
C ALA A 192 37.30 -15.18 -49.91
N LEU A 193 37.87 -14.54 -48.88
CA LEU A 193 39.18 -13.90 -48.96
C LEU A 193 40.29 -14.93 -49.23
N GLU A 194 40.32 -16.03 -48.48
CA GLU A 194 41.28 -17.12 -48.69
C GLU A 194 41.19 -17.73 -50.10
N LYS A 195 39.97 -17.86 -50.63
CA LYS A 195 39.76 -18.30 -52.02
C LYS A 195 40.34 -17.30 -53.02
N SER A 196 40.01 -16.02 -52.87
CA SER A 196 40.51 -14.96 -53.75
C SER A 196 42.04 -14.84 -53.69
N GLU A 197 42.64 -14.98 -52.51
CA GLU A 197 44.10 -14.98 -52.35
C GLU A 197 44.77 -16.15 -53.06
N ARG A 198 44.17 -17.35 -53.00
CA ARG A 198 44.67 -18.52 -53.76
C ARG A 198 44.61 -18.28 -55.25
N GLU A 199 43.45 -17.85 -55.76
CA GLU A 199 43.27 -17.54 -57.19
C GLU A 199 44.25 -16.46 -57.66
N ARG A 200 44.48 -15.41 -56.84
CA ARG A 200 45.47 -14.37 -57.11
C ARG A 200 46.89 -14.93 -57.17
N LYS A 201 47.29 -15.79 -56.23
CA LYS A 201 48.61 -16.45 -56.23
C LYS A 201 48.81 -17.32 -57.47
N GLU A 202 47.79 -18.09 -57.86
CA GLU A 202 47.82 -18.91 -59.07
C GLU A 202 47.92 -18.06 -60.34
N ALA A 203 47.17 -16.96 -60.42
CA ALA A 203 47.23 -16.02 -61.53
C ALA A 203 48.62 -15.37 -61.66
N LEU A 204 49.20 -14.91 -60.55
CA LEU A 204 50.56 -14.36 -60.51
C LEU A 204 51.59 -15.41 -60.95
N GLN A 205 51.45 -16.66 -60.51
CA GLN A 205 52.35 -17.74 -60.92
C GLN A 205 52.23 -18.04 -62.43
N LYS A 206 51.02 -17.97 -63.00
CA LYS A 206 50.80 -18.12 -64.45
C LYS A 206 51.42 -16.97 -65.24
N LEU A 207 51.25 -15.73 -64.79
CA LEU A 207 51.87 -14.56 -65.40
C LEU A 207 53.39 -14.67 -65.41
N ALA A 208 54.01 -15.02 -64.28
CA ALA A 208 55.45 -15.23 -64.19
C ALA A 208 55.95 -16.32 -65.17
N LYS A 209 55.20 -17.42 -65.34
CA LYS A 209 55.52 -18.47 -66.32
C LYS A 209 55.41 -17.97 -67.76
N LEU A 210 54.44 -17.12 -68.07
CA LEU A 210 54.28 -16.53 -69.40
C LEU A 210 55.41 -15.54 -69.72
N GLU A 211 55.80 -14.70 -68.76
CA GLU A 211 56.93 -13.77 -68.90
C GLU A 211 58.25 -14.49 -69.21
N VAL A 212 58.51 -15.62 -68.54
CA VAL A 212 59.70 -16.45 -68.82
C VAL A 212 59.64 -17.02 -70.25
N LYS A 213 58.49 -17.56 -70.67
CA LYS A 213 58.30 -18.09 -72.03
C LYS A 213 58.43 -16.99 -73.10
N GLU A 214 57.93 -15.80 -72.83
CA GLU A 214 58.06 -14.65 -73.72
C GLU A 214 59.54 -14.24 -73.85
N LEU A 215 60.28 -14.20 -72.74
CA LEU A 215 61.71 -13.90 -72.75
C LEU A 215 62.51 -14.94 -73.55
N GLU A 216 62.18 -16.23 -73.42
CA GLU A 216 62.78 -17.32 -74.21
C GLU A 216 62.45 -17.19 -75.70
N SER A 217 61.19 -16.91 -76.02
CA SER A 217 60.72 -16.69 -77.39
C SER A 217 61.41 -15.48 -78.02
N ARG A 218 61.57 -14.39 -77.27
CA ARG A 218 62.30 -13.18 -77.68
C ARG A 218 63.79 -13.46 -77.92
N LYS A 219 64.45 -14.23 -77.05
CA LYS A 219 65.84 -14.67 -77.25
C LYS A 219 65.98 -15.53 -78.51
N THR A 220 65.01 -16.41 -78.77
CA THR A 220 64.99 -17.28 -79.95
C THR A 220 64.79 -16.48 -81.23
N ALA A 221 63.84 -15.54 -81.24
CA ALA A 221 63.61 -14.61 -82.34
C ALA A 221 64.87 -13.79 -82.66
N GLN A 222 65.58 -13.30 -81.63
CA GLN A 222 66.86 -12.60 -81.82
C GLN A 222 67.94 -13.49 -82.44
N ARG A 223 68.02 -14.78 -82.07
CA ARG A 223 68.97 -15.72 -82.69
C ARG A 223 68.64 -15.94 -84.17
N LEU A 224 67.39 -16.23 -84.49
CA LEU A 224 66.92 -16.42 -85.86
C LEU A 224 67.10 -15.16 -86.71
N GLN A 225 66.92 -13.98 -86.13
CA GLN A 225 67.17 -12.71 -86.80
C GLN A 225 68.66 -12.56 -87.18
N LYS A 226 69.58 -12.85 -86.25
CA LYS A 226 71.03 -12.83 -86.54
C LYS A 226 71.43 -13.84 -87.61
N GLU A 227 70.83 -15.03 -87.60
CA GLU A 227 71.08 -16.06 -88.60
C GLU A 227 70.56 -15.68 -89.99
N ASN A 228 69.35 -15.13 -90.06
CA ASN A 228 68.80 -14.55 -91.30
C ASN A 228 69.69 -13.44 -91.86
N GLU A 229 70.21 -12.55 -91.01
CA GLU A 229 71.15 -11.51 -91.44
C GLU A 229 72.45 -12.11 -92.00
N LYS A 230 72.97 -13.19 -91.39
CA LYS A 230 74.14 -13.92 -91.90
C LYS A 230 73.87 -14.55 -93.26
N LEU A 231 72.77 -15.27 -93.41
CA LEU A 231 72.35 -15.90 -94.67
C LEU A 231 72.11 -14.86 -95.77
N LYS A 232 71.51 -13.71 -95.43
CA LYS A 232 71.32 -12.61 -96.37
C LYS A 232 72.65 -12.08 -96.90
N ARG A 233 73.63 -11.85 -96.01
CA ARG A 233 75.00 -11.46 -96.41
C ARG A 233 75.67 -12.53 -97.27
N GLU A 234 75.46 -13.82 -97.01
CA GLU A 234 75.96 -14.91 -97.85
C GLU A 234 75.32 -14.91 -99.24
N ALA A 235 74.00 -14.75 -99.32
CA ALA A 235 73.26 -14.65 -100.58
C ALA A 235 73.68 -13.43 -101.41
N ASP A 236 73.92 -12.29 -100.75
CA ASP A 236 74.40 -11.07 -101.42
C ASP A 236 75.82 -11.27 -101.96
N ARG A 237 76.74 -11.90 -101.20
CA ARG A 237 78.07 -12.30 -101.70
C ARG A 237 77.99 -13.25 -102.90
N MET A 238 77.09 -14.23 -102.88
CA MET A 238 76.91 -15.14 -104.01
C MET A 238 76.37 -14.41 -105.25
N ARG A 239 75.45 -13.44 -105.07
CA ARG A 239 74.98 -12.58 -106.16
C ARG A 239 76.10 -11.74 -106.76
N GLU A 240 76.92 -11.10 -105.93
CA GLU A 240 78.09 -10.32 -106.38
C GLU A 240 79.06 -11.20 -107.20
N ASN A 241 79.40 -12.39 -106.70
CA ASN A 241 80.25 -13.35 -107.41
C ASN A 241 79.68 -13.80 -108.76
N MET A 242 78.35 -14.02 -108.84
CA MET A 242 77.67 -14.33 -110.11
C MET A 242 77.74 -13.17 -111.09
N THR A 243 77.53 -11.92 -110.63
CA THR A 243 77.64 -10.75 -111.49
C THR A 243 79.07 -10.53 -112.00
N THR A 244 80.11 -10.82 -111.20
CA THR A 244 81.50 -10.72 -111.66
C THR A 244 81.86 -11.77 -112.72
N HIS A 245 81.31 -12.99 -112.63
CA HIS A 245 81.56 -14.02 -113.64
C HIS A 245 80.92 -13.71 -115.00
N PHE A 246 79.84 -12.92 -115.03
CA PHE A 246 79.14 -12.53 -116.27
C PHE A 246 79.78 -11.33 -117.01
N VAL A 247 80.66 -10.58 -116.33
CA VAL A 247 81.35 -9.41 -116.93
C VAL A 247 82.72 -9.79 -117.52
N THR A 248 83.24 -10.98 -117.21
CA THR A 248 84.53 -11.51 -117.70
C THR A 248 84.41 -12.52 -118.86
N SER A 249 83.24 -12.61 -119.51
CA SER A 249 82.99 -13.39 -120.73
C SER A 249 82.36 -12.48 -121.78
#